data_AF-A0A8T6IPN0-F1
#
_entry.id   AF-A0A8T6IPN0-F1
#
_cell.length_a   1.000
_cell.length_b   1.000
_cell.length_c   1.000
_cell.angle_alpha   90.00
_cell.angle_beta   90.00
_cell.angle_gamma   90.00
#
_symmetry.space_group_name_H-M   'P 1'
#
loop_
_entity.id
_entity.type
_entity.pdbx_description
1 polymer ?
#
loop_
_entity_poly.entity_id
_entity_poly.type
_entity_poly.pdbx_seq_one_letter_code
_entity_poly.pdbx_strand_id
1 'polypeptide(L)'
;MKAADRFDVIIVGAGISGLYMLHRARQLGLSAPALEMGGELGGSGYWNGYTGARSATATLEYSYSFDEDLQQEWEWPERYPTQPEILAYLNHVADRFDLRRDITFSTKVEAANFHEATSRWHIRADDGAELSAQFLVMATGSISAPNMPAIEGMDSFSGPIYHTARFPHEGVDFSGLRVGVVGTGSSAVQAIPVIAEQAKHLTVFQRSAQWSTPARNRPVDPAVVAAIKADYPGFRARNRLQPSGQLSHIPGNDFSAFSFEEDEQRRIFEERWQLGGFS
;
A
#
# COMPACT_ATOMS: atom_id res chain seq x y z
N MET A 1 6.49 -31.43 -24.47
CA MET A 1 6.29 -30.37 -23.46
C MET A 1 7.53 -30.33 -22.59
N LYS A 2 8.15 -29.15 -22.39
CA LYS A 2 9.19 -29.00 -21.37
C LYS A 2 8.57 -29.36 -20.02
N ALA A 3 9.31 -30.06 -19.16
CA ALA A 3 8.83 -30.37 -17.83
C ALA A 3 8.56 -29.04 -17.10
N ALA A 4 7.31 -28.79 -16.69
CA ALA A 4 6.97 -27.63 -15.89
C ALA A 4 7.79 -27.67 -14.61
N ASP A 5 8.42 -26.55 -14.25
CA ASP A 5 9.14 -26.43 -12.99
C ASP A 5 8.16 -26.68 -11.84
N ARG A 6 8.53 -27.59 -10.94
CA ARG A 6 7.68 -28.06 -9.85
C ARG A 6 8.08 -27.36 -8.55
N PHE A 7 7.17 -26.54 -8.04
CA PHE A 7 7.35 -25.78 -6.80
C PHE A 7 6.42 -26.27 -5.70
N ASP A 8 6.70 -25.95 -4.45
CA ASP A 8 5.75 -26.23 -3.36
C ASP A 8 4.65 -25.17 -3.37
N VAL A 9 5.04 -23.90 -3.50
CA VAL A 9 4.15 -22.74 -3.50
C VAL A 9 4.48 -21.83 -4.69
N ILE A 10 3.47 -21.25 -5.32
CA ILE A 10 3.68 -20.07 -6.17
C ILE A 10 2.97 -18.89 -5.53
N ILE A 11 3.65 -17.75 -5.46
CA ILE A 11 3.13 -16.50 -4.90
C ILE A 11 2.88 -15.52 -6.05
N VAL A 12 1.69 -14.93 -6.13
CA VAL A 12 1.35 -13.94 -7.15
C VAL A 12 1.29 -12.56 -6.51
N GLY A 13 2.26 -11.71 -6.86
CA GLY A 13 2.45 -10.36 -6.32
C GLY A 13 3.64 -10.26 -5.35
N ALA A 14 4.44 -9.21 -5.49
CA ALA A 14 5.59 -8.84 -4.65
C ALA A 14 5.35 -7.51 -3.89
N GLY A 15 4.10 -7.30 -3.46
CA GLY A 15 3.75 -6.30 -2.45
C GLY A 15 4.03 -6.79 -1.02
N ILE A 16 3.53 -6.06 -0.02
CA ILE A 16 3.76 -6.36 1.40
C ILE A 16 3.36 -7.80 1.79
N SER A 17 2.21 -8.29 1.34
CA SER A 17 1.79 -9.67 1.64
C SER A 17 2.63 -10.71 0.91
N GLY A 18 3.06 -10.42 -0.31
CA GLY A 18 3.87 -11.32 -1.13
C GLY A 18 5.26 -11.52 -0.56
N LEU A 19 5.93 -10.43 -0.18
CA LEU A 19 7.23 -10.46 0.48
C LEU A 19 7.19 -11.21 1.80
N TYR A 20 6.17 -10.97 2.62
CA TYR A 20 6.02 -11.72 3.86
C TYR A 20 5.76 -13.21 3.62
N MET A 21 4.91 -13.55 2.65
CA MET A 21 4.67 -14.96 2.30
C MET A 21 5.94 -15.65 1.82
N LEU A 22 6.74 -14.98 0.98
CA LEU A 22 8.00 -15.49 0.48
C LEU A 22 9.00 -15.74 1.61
N HIS A 23 9.13 -14.79 2.53
CA HIS A 23 9.93 -14.93 3.74
C HIS A 23 9.50 -16.16 4.57
N ARG A 24 8.19 -16.31 4.82
CA ARG A 24 7.65 -17.45 5.59
C ARG A 24 7.83 -18.78 4.88
N ALA A 25 7.64 -18.83 3.56
CA ALA A 25 7.85 -20.05 2.79
C ALA A 25 9.32 -20.51 2.84
N ARG A 26 10.28 -19.57 2.74
CA ARG A 26 11.72 -19.87 2.92
C ARG A 26 12.05 -20.40 4.31
N GLN A 27 11.47 -19.81 5.36
CA GLN A 27 11.66 -20.31 6.72
C GLN A 27 11.15 -21.74 6.92
N LEU A 28 10.19 -22.17 6.11
CA LEU A 28 9.66 -23.54 6.10
C LEU A 28 10.44 -24.48 5.17
N GLY A 29 11.47 -23.99 4.47
CA GLY A 29 12.25 -24.78 3.50
C GLY A 29 11.50 -25.11 2.21
N LEU A 30 10.42 -24.37 1.89
CA LEU A 30 9.60 -24.59 0.70
C LEU A 30 10.20 -23.91 -0.53
N SER A 31 10.10 -24.57 -1.69
CA SER A 31 10.39 -23.96 -2.98
C SER A 31 9.24 -23.05 -3.39
N ALA A 32 9.45 -21.73 -3.35
CA ALA A 32 8.37 -20.75 -3.40
C ALA A 32 8.69 -19.50 -4.25
N PRO A 33 8.76 -19.59 -5.59
CA PRO A 33 8.93 -18.40 -6.42
C PRO A 33 7.73 -17.47 -6.33
N ALA A 34 8.00 -16.16 -6.45
CA ALA A 34 7.00 -15.12 -6.59
C ALA A 34 6.99 -14.54 -8.02
N LEU A 35 5.81 -14.28 -8.56
CA LEU A 35 5.63 -13.63 -9.86
C LEU A 35 5.00 -12.25 -9.65
N GLU A 36 5.66 -11.19 -10.13
CA GLU A 36 5.20 -9.81 -10.04
C GLU A 36 5.06 -9.20 -11.44
N MET A 37 3.90 -8.59 -11.70
CA MET A 37 3.61 -7.94 -12.98
C MET A 37 4.40 -6.63 -13.14
N GLY A 38 4.69 -5.94 -12.05
CA GLY A 38 5.53 -4.74 -12.03
C GLY A 38 6.99 -5.05 -12.32
N GLY A 39 7.73 -4.05 -12.79
CA GLY A 39 9.16 -4.16 -13.02
C GLY A 39 10.01 -4.08 -11.74
N GLU A 40 9.39 -3.86 -10.58
CA GLU A 40 10.04 -3.75 -9.28
C GLU A 40 9.07 -4.19 -8.16
N LEU A 41 9.59 -4.33 -6.94
CA LEU A 41 8.87 -4.59 -5.70
C LEU A 41 7.94 -3.43 -5.35
N GLY A 42 6.97 -3.72 -4.48
CA GLY A 42 6.24 -2.70 -3.74
C GLY A 42 4.73 -2.75 -3.89
N GLY A 43 4.22 -3.56 -4.83
CA GLY A 43 2.78 -3.71 -5.06
C GLY A 43 2.10 -2.36 -5.28
N SER A 44 1.14 -2.01 -4.43
CA SER A 44 0.48 -0.69 -4.51
C SER A 44 1.47 0.47 -4.45
N GLY A 45 2.55 0.37 -3.67
CA GLY A 45 3.60 1.38 -3.62
C GLY A 45 4.26 1.59 -4.97
N TYR A 46 4.57 0.52 -5.71
CA TYR A 46 5.18 0.61 -7.04
C TYR A 46 4.25 1.32 -8.03
N TRP A 47 2.98 0.93 -8.06
CA TRP A 47 2.01 1.43 -9.05
C TRP A 47 1.45 2.83 -8.75
N ASN A 48 1.39 3.23 -7.48
CA ASN A 48 0.82 4.52 -7.05
C ASN A 48 1.89 5.61 -6.95
N GLY A 49 2.65 5.84 -8.03
CA GLY A 49 3.68 6.89 -8.11
C GLY A 49 3.15 8.31 -8.32
N TYR A 50 1.87 8.57 -8.04
CA TYR A 50 1.29 9.90 -8.25
C TYR A 50 1.81 10.89 -7.21
N THR A 51 1.90 12.16 -7.62
CA THR A 51 2.36 13.24 -6.75
C THR A 51 1.52 13.32 -5.47
N GLY A 52 2.17 13.31 -4.30
CA GLY A 52 1.51 13.36 -3.00
C GLY A 52 1.07 12.00 -2.42
N ALA A 53 1.31 10.89 -3.12
CA ALA A 53 0.96 9.56 -2.65
C ALA A 53 1.61 9.21 -1.29
N ARG A 54 0.77 8.87 -0.31
CA ARG A 54 1.16 8.58 1.08
C ARG A 54 0.30 7.47 1.69
N SER A 55 0.83 6.75 2.67
CA SER A 55 0.00 5.88 3.50
C SER A 55 -0.88 6.71 4.45
N ALA A 56 -2.10 6.26 4.69
CA ALA A 56 -2.98 6.82 5.72
C ALA A 56 -2.71 6.22 7.11
N THR A 57 -1.87 5.19 7.20
CA THR A 57 -1.44 4.54 8.45
C THR A 57 -0.12 5.14 8.90
N ALA A 58 0.03 5.38 10.20
CA ALA A 58 1.26 5.93 10.75
C ALA A 58 2.45 4.96 10.61
N THR A 59 3.66 5.48 10.44
CA THR A 59 4.86 4.72 10.06
C THR A 59 5.25 3.56 10.97
N LEU A 60 5.16 3.74 12.29
CA LEU A 60 5.46 2.69 13.27
C LEU A 60 4.38 1.58 13.31
N GLU A 61 3.28 1.78 12.60
CA GLU A 61 2.19 0.80 12.45
C GLU A 61 2.21 0.18 11.04
N TYR A 62 2.60 0.96 10.03
CA TYR A 62 2.72 0.56 8.63
C TYR A 62 4.05 -0.15 8.30
N SER A 63 4.38 -1.18 9.08
CA SER A 63 5.60 -1.97 8.93
C SER A 63 5.40 -3.39 9.46
N TYR A 64 6.32 -4.30 9.11
CA TYR A 64 6.29 -5.68 9.57
C TYR A 64 6.61 -5.78 11.06
N SER A 65 6.10 -6.84 11.69
CA SER A 65 6.31 -7.12 13.11
C SER A 65 6.91 -8.50 13.39
N PHE A 66 7.43 -9.17 12.35
CA PHE A 66 7.95 -10.54 12.47
C PHE A 66 9.42 -10.63 12.88
N ASP A 67 10.17 -9.52 12.78
CA ASP A 67 11.60 -9.44 13.09
C ASP A 67 11.83 -8.23 14.00
N GLU A 68 12.48 -8.43 15.15
CA GLU A 68 12.70 -7.38 16.14
C GLU A 68 13.80 -6.40 15.69
N ASP A 69 14.86 -6.91 15.07
CA ASP A 69 15.97 -6.09 14.62
C ASP A 69 15.56 -5.16 13.47
N LEU A 70 14.84 -5.66 12.45
CA LEU A 70 14.23 -4.84 11.38
C LEU A 70 13.42 -3.67 11.96
N GLN A 71 12.65 -3.97 13.00
CA GLN A 71 11.78 -3.04 13.67
C GLN A 71 12.56 -1.96 14.45
N GLN A 72 13.68 -2.33 15.06
CA GLN A 72 14.55 -1.41 15.80
C GLN A 72 15.45 -0.58 14.87
N GLU A 73 15.95 -1.16 13.80
CA GLU A 73 16.91 -0.55 12.87
C GLU A 73 16.25 0.46 11.93
N TRP A 74 15.03 0.18 11.45
CA TRP A 74 14.40 1.06 10.48
C TRP A 74 13.98 2.40 11.11
N GLU A 75 14.24 3.48 10.38
CA GLU A 75 13.87 4.84 10.77
C GLU A 75 12.99 5.46 9.70
N TRP A 76 11.87 6.01 10.14
CA TRP A 76 10.94 6.69 9.27
C TRP A 76 11.10 8.20 9.42
N PRO A 77 11.15 8.96 8.31
CA PRO A 77 11.39 10.40 8.37
C PRO A 77 10.18 11.18 8.88
N GLU A 78 8.96 10.73 8.58
CA GLU A 78 7.73 11.42 8.95
C GLU A 78 6.60 10.48 9.39
N ARG A 79 5.54 11.05 9.97
CA ARG A 79 4.45 10.28 10.59
C ARG A 79 3.68 9.41 9.59
N TYR A 80 3.44 9.91 8.38
CA TYR A 80 2.77 9.18 7.31
C TYR A 80 3.70 9.02 6.11
N PRO A 81 4.19 7.80 5.84
CA PRO A 81 5.26 7.62 4.89
C PRO A 81 4.80 7.93 3.47
N THR A 82 5.68 8.57 2.71
CA THR A 82 5.51 8.75 1.26
C THR A 82 5.62 7.43 0.52
N GLN A 83 5.11 7.40 -0.71
CA GLN A 83 5.31 6.25 -1.59
C GLN A 83 6.79 5.85 -1.75
N PRO A 84 7.76 6.78 -1.95
CA PRO A 84 9.17 6.41 -2.03
C PRO A 84 9.72 5.83 -0.73
N GLU A 85 9.28 6.31 0.43
CA GLU A 85 9.70 5.76 1.73
C GLU A 85 9.16 4.35 1.97
N ILE A 86 7.92 4.08 1.56
CA ILE A 86 7.33 2.73 1.62
C ILE A 86 8.12 1.80 0.68
N LEU A 87 8.47 2.25 -0.52
CA LEU A 87 9.31 1.47 -1.43
C LEU A 87 10.69 1.22 -0.83
N ALA A 88 11.33 2.23 -0.26
CA ALA A 88 12.63 2.09 0.40
C ALA A 88 12.58 1.04 1.52
N TYR A 89 11.53 1.05 2.34
CA TYR A 89 11.31 0.06 3.38
C TYR A 89 11.15 -1.37 2.81
N LEU A 90 10.32 -1.55 1.78
CA LEU A 90 10.10 -2.87 1.18
C LEU A 90 11.35 -3.39 0.45
N ASN A 91 12.12 -2.49 -0.18
CA ASN A 91 13.40 -2.80 -0.79
C ASN A 91 14.41 -3.25 0.29
N HIS A 92 14.50 -2.52 1.41
CA HIS A 92 15.33 -2.90 2.56
C HIS A 92 14.97 -4.27 3.12
N VAL A 93 13.67 -4.58 3.27
CA VAL A 93 13.22 -5.92 3.70
C VAL A 93 13.62 -7.00 2.69
N ALA A 94 13.41 -6.75 1.40
CA ALA A 94 13.75 -7.71 0.36
C ALA A 94 15.25 -8.01 0.33
N ASP A 95 16.11 -7.01 0.57
CA ASP A 95 17.55 -7.17 0.65
C ASP A 95 17.98 -7.86 1.95
N ARG A 96 17.46 -7.44 3.11
CA ARG A 96 17.78 -8.00 4.44
C ARG A 96 17.56 -9.50 4.51
N PHE A 97 16.46 -9.98 3.92
CA PHE A 97 16.11 -11.40 3.93
C PHE A 97 16.41 -12.12 2.60
N ASP A 98 17.16 -11.47 1.71
CA ASP A 98 17.62 -12.01 0.42
C ASP A 98 16.46 -12.54 -0.45
N LEU A 99 15.30 -11.89 -0.39
CA LEU A 99 14.06 -12.37 -1.02
C LEU A 99 14.03 -12.16 -2.53
N ARG A 100 14.71 -11.13 -3.04
CA ARG A 100 14.65 -10.71 -4.46
C ARG A 100 14.97 -11.82 -5.44
N ARG A 101 15.92 -12.69 -5.10
CA ARG A 101 16.38 -13.76 -6.00
C ARG A 101 15.28 -14.76 -6.37
N ASP A 102 14.23 -14.85 -5.55
CA ASP A 102 13.11 -15.76 -5.74
C ASP A 102 11.90 -15.05 -6.40
N ILE A 103 12.08 -13.82 -6.89
CA ILE A 103 11.02 -13.01 -7.52
C ILE A 103 11.32 -12.84 -9.00
N THR A 104 10.35 -13.19 -9.84
CA THR A 104 10.36 -12.87 -11.27
C THR A 104 9.47 -11.65 -11.52
N PHE A 105 10.09 -10.55 -11.91
CA PHE A 105 9.43 -9.28 -12.23
C PHE A 105 8.99 -9.22 -13.69
N SER A 106 8.12 -8.27 -14.01
CA SER A 106 7.54 -8.10 -15.35
C SER A 106 6.86 -9.38 -15.87
N THR A 107 6.25 -10.15 -14.96
CA THR A 107 5.61 -11.43 -15.26
C THR A 107 4.19 -11.43 -14.72
N LYS A 108 3.22 -11.34 -15.62
CA LYS A 108 1.80 -11.36 -15.26
C LYS A 108 1.26 -12.79 -15.33
N VAL A 109 0.70 -13.27 -14.22
CA VAL A 109 -0.10 -14.50 -14.24
C VAL A 109 -1.42 -14.24 -15.00
N GLU A 110 -1.64 -14.97 -16.09
CA GLU A 110 -2.85 -14.87 -16.92
C GLU A 110 -3.91 -15.92 -16.56
N ALA A 111 -3.48 -17.09 -16.11
CA ALA A 111 -4.37 -18.18 -15.75
C ALA A 111 -3.78 -19.06 -14.66
N ALA A 112 -4.65 -19.58 -13.80
CA ALA A 112 -4.33 -20.60 -12.81
C ALA A 112 -5.46 -21.63 -12.78
N ASN A 113 -5.15 -22.88 -13.13
CA ASN A 113 -6.11 -23.97 -13.18
C ASN A 113 -5.69 -25.05 -12.19
N PHE A 114 -6.63 -25.52 -11.36
CA PHE A 114 -6.36 -26.66 -10.48
C PHE A 114 -6.59 -27.96 -11.23
N HIS A 115 -5.58 -28.83 -11.25
CA HIS A 115 -5.65 -30.16 -11.84
C HIS A 115 -5.83 -31.21 -10.74
N GLU A 116 -7.04 -31.77 -10.65
CA GLU A 116 -7.41 -32.72 -9.59
C GLU A 116 -6.56 -34.00 -9.61
N ALA A 117 -6.28 -34.53 -10.81
CA ALA A 117 -5.52 -35.78 -10.99
C ALA A 117 -4.10 -35.73 -10.40
N THR A 118 -3.50 -34.54 -10.36
CA THR A 118 -2.17 -34.32 -9.76
C THR A 118 -2.25 -33.59 -8.43
N SER A 119 -3.43 -33.06 -8.07
CA SER A 119 -3.66 -32.19 -6.91
C SER A 119 -2.73 -30.97 -6.92
N ARG A 120 -2.60 -30.32 -8.08
CA ARG A 120 -1.69 -29.18 -8.28
C ARG A 120 -2.33 -28.08 -9.10
N TRP A 121 -1.86 -26.86 -8.85
CA TRP A 121 -2.11 -25.72 -9.71
C TRP A 121 -1.19 -25.76 -10.92
N HIS A 122 -1.74 -25.42 -12.08
CA HIS A 122 -1.01 -25.11 -13.31
C HIS A 122 -1.21 -23.62 -13.60
N ILE A 123 -0.11 -22.89 -13.59
CA ILE A 123 -0.07 -21.43 -13.73
C ILE A 123 0.52 -21.11 -15.10
N ARG A 124 -0.11 -20.20 -15.84
CA ARG A 124 0.39 -19.67 -17.11
C ARG A 124 0.64 -18.17 -16.98
N ALA A 125 1.85 -17.74 -17.34
CA ALA A 125 2.23 -16.34 -17.41
C ALA A 125 2.11 -15.77 -18.83
N ASP A 126 2.20 -14.46 -18.95
CA ASP A 126 2.09 -13.70 -20.20
C ASP A 126 3.32 -13.84 -21.11
N ASP A 127 4.48 -14.15 -20.54
CA ASP A 127 5.70 -14.51 -21.28
C ASP A 127 5.69 -15.95 -21.83
N GLY A 128 4.61 -16.70 -21.58
CA GLY A 128 4.44 -18.09 -21.98
C GLY A 128 5.03 -19.11 -21.01
N ALA A 129 5.57 -18.69 -19.86
CA ALA A 129 6.02 -19.62 -18.83
C ALA A 129 4.84 -20.43 -18.25
N GLU A 130 5.07 -21.72 -18.07
CA GLU A 130 4.13 -22.65 -17.43
C GLU A 130 4.76 -23.22 -16.16
N LEU A 131 4.13 -22.99 -15.02
CA LEU A 131 4.62 -23.40 -13.71
C LEU A 131 3.61 -24.32 -13.02
N SER A 132 4.08 -25.19 -12.12
CA SER A 132 3.21 -26.05 -11.32
C SER A 132 3.55 -26.04 -9.84
N ALA A 133 2.55 -25.76 -8.99
CA ALA A 133 2.71 -25.76 -7.53
C ALA A 133 1.61 -26.55 -6.81
N GLN A 134 1.92 -27.03 -5.61
CA GLN A 134 0.90 -27.64 -4.74
C GLN A 134 -0.01 -26.56 -4.16
N PHE A 135 0.56 -25.43 -3.77
CA PHE A 135 -0.16 -24.29 -3.22
C PHE A 135 0.00 -23.06 -4.11
N LEU A 136 -1.05 -22.24 -4.17
CA LEU A 136 -1.06 -20.96 -4.87
C LEU A 136 -1.51 -19.88 -3.89
N VAL A 137 -0.68 -18.85 -3.71
CA VAL A 137 -0.98 -17.72 -2.82
C VAL A 137 -1.20 -16.47 -3.67
N MET A 138 -2.42 -15.96 -3.66
CA MET A 138 -2.79 -14.74 -4.38
C MET A 138 -2.55 -13.52 -3.49
N ALA A 139 -1.35 -12.94 -3.56
CA ALA A 139 -0.95 -11.71 -2.87
C ALA A 139 -1.15 -10.47 -3.75
N THR A 140 -2.21 -10.44 -4.55
CA THR A 140 -2.45 -9.47 -5.64
C THR A 140 -2.98 -8.11 -5.17
N GLY A 141 -3.25 -7.95 -3.87
CA GLY A 141 -3.77 -6.72 -3.26
C GLY A 141 -5.26 -6.50 -3.53
N SER A 142 -5.96 -5.90 -2.55
CA SER A 142 -7.40 -5.61 -2.65
C SER A 142 -7.74 -4.37 -3.48
N ILE A 143 -6.74 -3.54 -3.81
CA ILE A 143 -6.90 -2.25 -4.51
C ILE A 143 -5.81 -2.12 -5.59
N SER A 144 -5.76 -3.06 -6.53
CA SER A 144 -4.70 -3.16 -7.56
C SER A 144 -5.19 -3.05 -9.00
N ALA A 145 -6.45 -3.38 -9.26
CA ALA A 145 -7.10 -3.22 -10.55
C ALA A 145 -7.66 -1.79 -10.68
N PRO A 146 -7.09 -0.92 -11.54
CA PRO A 146 -7.61 0.44 -11.73
C PRO A 146 -9.00 0.40 -12.36
N ASN A 147 -9.87 1.32 -11.94
CA ASN A 147 -11.18 1.52 -12.54
C ASN A 147 -11.12 2.75 -13.45
N MET A 148 -11.05 2.52 -14.75
CA MET A 148 -11.14 3.58 -15.74
C MET A 148 -12.61 3.79 -16.13
N PRO A 149 -13.22 4.95 -15.82
CA PRO A 149 -14.59 5.22 -16.23
C PRO A 149 -14.68 5.36 -17.76
N ALA A 150 -15.69 4.74 -18.35
CA ALA A 150 -16.02 4.93 -19.75
C ALA A 150 -16.72 6.30 -19.93
N ILE A 151 -15.93 7.35 -20.13
CA ILE A 151 -16.44 8.71 -20.42
C ILE A 151 -16.58 8.83 -21.94
N GLU A 152 -17.78 9.17 -22.41
CA GLU A 152 -18.03 9.40 -23.83
C GLU A 152 -17.11 10.51 -24.38
N GLY A 153 -16.45 10.23 -25.50
CA GLY A 153 -15.51 11.17 -26.13
C GLY A 153 -14.13 11.25 -25.47
N MET A 154 -13.82 10.44 -24.44
CA MET A 154 -12.51 10.42 -23.77
C MET A 154 -11.34 10.22 -24.76
N ASP A 155 -11.51 9.32 -25.74
CA ASP A 155 -10.49 9.01 -26.74
C ASP A 155 -10.19 10.18 -27.70
N SER A 156 -11.06 11.21 -27.75
CA SER A 156 -10.84 12.42 -28.55
C SER A 156 -10.04 13.51 -27.82
N PHE A 157 -9.76 13.32 -26.52
CA PHE A 157 -8.96 14.26 -25.75
C PHE A 157 -7.50 14.22 -26.22
N SER A 158 -6.97 15.37 -26.65
CA SER A 158 -5.62 15.48 -27.20
C SER A 158 -4.51 15.67 -26.16
N GLY A 159 -4.88 15.86 -24.89
CA GLY A 159 -3.93 15.93 -23.79
C GLY A 159 -3.63 14.55 -23.18
N PRO A 160 -2.61 14.45 -22.33
CA PRO A 160 -2.30 13.20 -21.65
C PRO A 160 -3.39 12.86 -20.61
N ILE A 161 -3.69 11.57 -20.49
CA ILE A 161 -4.59 11.01 -19.47
C ILE A 161 -3.78 10.08 -18.59
N TYR A 162 -3.84 10.30 -17.28
CA TYR A 162 -3.16 9.48 -16.28
C TYR A 162 -4.18 8.92 -15.28
N HIS A 163 -4.00 7.67 -14.87
CA HIS A 163 -4.70 7.10 -13.73
C HIS A 163 -3.74 7.03 -12.55
N THR A 164 -4.17 7.40 -11.34
CA THR A 164 -3.29 7.46 -10.15
C THR A 164 -2.61 6.12 -9.83
N ALA A 165 -3.30 5.00 -10.05
CA ALA A 165 -2.72 3.65 -9.88
C ALA A 165 -1.88 3.13 -11.08
N ARG A 166 -1.63 3.95 -12.10
CA ARG A 166 -0.76 3.68 -13.27
C ARG A 166 -0.02 4.96 -13.66
N PHE A 167 0.40 5.72 -12.66
CA PHE A 167 1.02 7.02 -12.86
C PHE A 167 2.46 6.83 -13.39
N PRO A 168 2.96 7.71 -14.28
CA PRO A 168 4.35 7.63 -14.75
C PRO A 168 5.35 7.67 -13.60
N HIS A 169 6.37 6.79 -13.62
CA HIS A 169 7.35 6.67 -12.54
C HIS A 169 8.29 7.87 -12.47
N GLU A 170 8.56 8.49 -13.61
CA GLU A 170 9.34 9.73 -13.74
C GLU A 170 8.61 10.97 -13.21
N GLY A 171 7.33 10.82 -12.84
CA GLY A 171 6.45 11.92 -12.45
C GLY A 171 5.91 12.70 -13.66
N VAL A 172 5.12 13.72 -13.37
CA VAL A 172 4.52 14.60 -14.38
C VAL A 172 4.73 16.04 -13.95
N ASP A 173 5.31 16.85 -14.84
CA ASP A 173 5.43 18.29 -14.62
C ASP A 173 4.12 18.99 -15.02
N PHE A 174 3.40 19.50 -14.02
CA PHE A 174 2.15 20.23 -14.24
C PHE A 174 2.35 21.73 -14.50
N SER A 175 3.59 22.23 -14.53
CA SER A 175 3.89 23.66 -14.64
C SER A 175 3.28 24.27 -15.90
N GLY A 176 2.49 25.33 -15.73
CA GLY A 176 1.84 26.02 -16.85
C GLY A 176 0.63 25.28 -17.44
N LEU A 177 0.35 24.04 -17.03
CA LEU A 177 -0.75 23.23 -17.55
C LEU A 177 -2.10 23.58 -16.90
N ARG A 178 -3.18 23.30 -17.63
CA ARG A 178 -4.54 23.27 -17.07
C ARG A 178 -4.90 21.81 -16.84
N VAL A 179 -5.15 21.44 -15.59
CA VAL A 179 -5.31 20.05 -15.17
C VAL A 179 -6.76 19.81 -14.75
N GLY A 180 -7.31 18.67 -15.15
CA GLY A 180 -8.60 18.17 -14.68
C GLY A 180 -8.39 16.92 -13.81
N VAL A 181 -9.02 16.86 -12.65
CA VAL A 181 -9.00 15.67 -11.77
C VAL A 181 -10.42 15.13 -11.63
N VAL A 182 -10.63 13.87 -12.01
CA VAL A 182 -11.92 13.19 -11.90
C VAL A 182 -11.91 12.28 -10.69
N GLY A 183 -12.82 12.53 -9.75
CA GLY A 183 -12.91 11.80 -8.48
C GLY A 183 -12.28 12.52 -7.30
N THR A 184 -12.76 12.20 -6.09
CA THR A 184 -12.44 12.89 -4.83
C THR A 184 -12.21 11.90 -3.68
N GLY A 185 -11.80 10.67 -3.99
CA GLY A 185 -11.38 9.68 -2.99
C GLY A 185 -9.98 9.98 -2.43
N SER A 186 -9.45 9.07 -1.59
CA SER A 186 -8.16 9.28 -0.89
C SER A 186 -7.01 9.68 -1.82
N SER A 187 -6.86 9.04 -2.99
CA SER A 187 -5.80 9.39 -3.94
C SER A 187 -5.92 10.82 -4.45
N ALA A 188 -7.14 11.28 -4.72
CA ALA A 188 -7.38 12.63 -5.19
C ALA A 188 -7.17 13.66 -4.07
N VAL A 189 -7.61 13.37 -2.84
CA VAL A 189 -7.37 14.24 -1.67
C VAL A 189 -5.87 14.44 -1.43
N GLN A 190 -5.05 13.41 -1.68
CA GLN A 190 -3.60 13.50 -1.60
C GLN A 190 -2.98 14.26 -2.78
N ALA A 191 -3.44 14.01 -4.01
CA ALA A 191 -2.85 14.57 -5.22
C ALA A 191 -3.24 16.03 -5.51
N ILE A 192 -4.51 16.39 -5.28
CA ILE A 192 -5.09 17.70 -5.64
C ILE A 192 -4.28 18.87 -5.08
N PRO A 193 -3.91 18.90 -3.77
CA PRO A 193 -3.16 20.04 -3.22
C PRO A 193 -1.80 20.21 -3.91
N VAL A 194 -1.06 19.13 -4.13
CA VAL A 194 0.29 19.20 -4.73
C VAL A 194 0.22 19.54 -6.22
N ILE A 195 -0.78 19.02 -6.94
CA ILE A 195 -1.02 19.41 -8.34
C ILE A 195 -1.43 20.89 -8.42
N ALA A 196 -2.25 21.39 -7.50
CA ALA A 196 -2.72 22.76 -7.48
C ALA A 196 -1.58 23.78 -7.25
N GLU A 197 -0.55 23.40 -6.47
CA GLU A 197 0.64 24.24 -6.25
C GLU A 197 1.46 24.45 -7.53
N GLN A 198 1.42 23.50 -8.47
CA GLN A 198 2.22 23.51 -9.69
C GLN A 198 1.44 23.93 -10.94
N ALA A 199 0.18 23.51 -11.06
CA ALA A 199 -0.65 23.74 -12.24
C ALA A 199 -1.05 25.21 -12.40
N LYS A 200 -1.16 25.68 -13.64
CA LYS A 200 -1.71 27.02 -13.95
C LYS A 200 -3.18 27.14 -13.54
N HIS A 201 -3.92 26.04 -13.70
CA HIS A 201 -5.33 25.96 -13.31
C HIS A 201 -5.68 24.50 -13.03
N LEU A 202 -6.41 24.23 -11.93
CA LEU A 202 -6.89 22.91 -11.58
C LEU A 202 -8.43 22.92 -11.51
N THR A 203 -9.07 22.00 -12.22
CA THR A 203 -10.52 21.76 -12.15
C THR A 203 -10.78 20.38 -11.55
N VAL A 204 -11.61 20.31 -10.50
CA VAL A 204 -11.97 19.06 -9.83
C VAL A 204 -13.40 18.66 -10.21
N PHE A 205 -13.56 17.50 -10.83
CA PHE A 205 -14.85 16.91 -11.17
C PHE A 205 -15.29 15.97 -10.05
N GLN A 206 -16.03 16.54 -9.08
CA GLN A 206 -16.54 15.83 -7.93
C GLN A 206 -17.95 15.28 -8.18
N ARG A 207 -18.10 13.95 -8.15
CA ARG A 207 -19.43 13.33 -8.13
C ARG A 207 -20.04 13.31 -6.73
N SER A 208 -19.24 13.03 -5.71
CA SER A 208 -19.69 12.90 -4.32
C SER A 208 -18.62 13.44 -3.37
N ALA A 209 -18.99 14.41 -2.54
CA ALA A 209 -18.10 14.93 -1.50
C ALA A 209 -17.77 13.84 -0.47
N GLN A 210 -16.55 13.89 0.06
CA GLN A 210 -16.08 12.97 1.11
C GLN A 210 -15.83 13.74 2.40
N TRP A 211 -15.92 13.05 3.52
CA TRP A 211 -15.42 13.54 4.80
C TRP A 211 -13.92 13.32 4.87
N SER A 212 -13.17 14.38 5.16
CA SER A 212 -11.72 14.33 5.29
C SER A 212 -11.29 15.01 6.58
N THR A 213 -10.40 14.36 7.32
CA THR A 213 -9.76 14.91 8.51
C THR A 213 -8.31 15.28 8.18
N PRO A 214 -7.72 16.27 8.88
CA PRO A 214 -6.32 16.60 8.68
C PRO A 214 -5.44 15.40 9.05
N ALA A 215 -4.50 15.04 8.18
CA ALA A 215 -3.51 14.00 8.53
C ALA A 215 -2.63 14.45 9.72
N ARG A 216 -2.38 15.77 9.85
CA ARG A 216 -1.40 16.33 10.80
C ARG A 216 -0.04 15.66 10.65
N ASN A 217 0.37 15.50 9.38
CA ASN A 217 1.66 14.94 9.04
C ASN A 217 2.78 15.90 9.48
N ARG A 218 3.86 15.33 10.01
CA ARG A 218 5.02 16.02 10.56
C ARG A 218 6.19 15.04 10.63
N PRO A 219 7.45 15.52 10.75
CA PRO A 219 8.56 14.65 11.15
C PRO A 219 8.19 13.83 12.39
N VAL A 220 8.64 12.58 12.43
CA VAL A 220 8.31 11.73 13.59
C VAL A 220 8.97 12.30 14.83
N ASP A 221 8.22 12.39 15.93
CA ASP A 221 8.73 12.85 17.20
C ASP A 221 9.72 11.81 17.79
N PRO A 222 11.01 12.14 17.98
CA PRO A 222 11.99 11.18 18.48
C PRO A 222 11.63 10.58 19.84
N ALA A 223 10.93 11.33 20.70
CA ALA A 223 10.49 10.82 21.99
C ALA A 223 9.40 9.75 21.84
N VAL A 224 8.47 9.95 20.88
CA VAL A 224 7.45 8.95 20.53
C VAL A 224 8.09 7.71 19.92
N VAL A 225 9.06 7.88 19.02
CA VAL A 225 9.82 6.74 18.44
C VAL A 225 10.52 5.96 19.55
N ALA A 226 11.26 6.64 20.44
CA ALA A 226 11.99 5.99 21.52
C ALA A 226 11.06 5.23 22.47
N ALA A 227 9.94 5.84 22.87
CA ALA A 227 8.94 5.20 23.73
C ALA A 227 8.33 3.95 23.07
N ILE A 228 7.99 4.05 21.78
CA ILE A 228 7.42 2.93 21.02
C ILE A 228 8.47 1.83 20.79
N LYS A 229 9.71 2.17 20.43
CA LYS A 229 10.81 1.20 20.25
C LYS A 229 11.18 0.49 21.55
N ALA A 230 11.10 1.16 22.70
CA ALA A 230 11.34 0.56 24.02
C ALA A 230 10.30 -0.50 24.43
N ASP A 231 9.07 -0.42 23.93
CA ASP A 231 7.97 -1.37 24.17
C ASP A 231 7.35 -1.86 22.86
N TYR A 232 8.18 -2.10 21.84
CA TYR A 232 7.62 -2.39 20.52
C TYR A 232 6.81 -3.70 20.46
N PRO A 233 7.23 -4.79 21.11
CA PRO A 233 6.41 -5.99 21.24
C PRO A 233 5.05 -5.71 21.90
N GLY A 234 5.01 -4.93 22.99
CA GLY A 234 3.77 -4.55 23.68
C GLY A 234 2.89 -3.65 22.82
N PHE A 235 3.48 -2.68 22.13
CA PHE A 235 2.80 -1.82 21.17
C PHE A 235 2.12 -2.62 20.05
N ARG A 236 2.84 -3.58 19.44
CA ARG A 236 2.28 -4.48 18.42
C ARG A 236 1.19 -5.38 18.99
N ALA A 237 1.36 -5.90 20.21
CA ALA A 237 0.35 -6.72 20.87
C ALA A 237 -0.95 -5.92 21.09
N ARG A 238 -0.85 -4.68 21.59
CA ARG A 238 -2.02 -3.80 21.77
C ARG A 238 -2.68 -3.41 20.45
N ASN A 239 -1.90 -3.15 19.39
CA ASN A 239 -2.42 -2.87 18.05
C ASN A 239 -3.22 -4.05 17.48
N ARG A 240 -2.78 -5.30 17.66
CA ARG A 240 -3.50 -6.50 17.21
C ARG A 240 -4.87 -6.68 17.88
N LEU A 241 -5.08 -6.07 19.05
CA LEU A 241 -6.36 -6.08 19.75
C LEU A 241 -7.31 -4.96 19.27
N GLN A 242 -6.83 -4.00 18.48
CA GLN A 242 -7.67 -2.94 17.93
C GLN A 242 -8.40 -3.42 16.67
N PRO A 243 -9.67 -3.03 16.44
CA PRO A 243 -10.42 -3.43 15.25
C PRO A 243 -9.73 -3.07 13.92
N SER A 244 -8.98 -1.97 13.89
CA SER A 244 -8.24 -1.50 12.72
C SER A 244 -6.80 -2.04 12.64
N GLY A 245 -6.31 -2.73 13.68
CA GLY A 245 -4.93 -3.19 13.77
C GLY A 245 -3.89 -2.08 14.07
N GLN A 246 -4.34 -0.88 14.45
CA GLN A 246 -3.54 0.32 14.65
C GLN A 246 -4.18 1.22 15.74
N LEU A 247 -3.51 2.33 16.09
CA LEU A 247 -3.96 3.38 17.01
C LEU A 247 -4.04 2.96 18.49
N SER A 248 -3.39 1.89 18.92
CA SER A 248 -3.44 1.49 20.35
C SER A 248 -2.79 2.48 21.32
N HIS A 249 -2.05 3.45 20.80
CA HIS A 249 -1.45 4.55 21.55
C HIS A 249 -2.42 5.73 21.74
N ILE A 250 -3.57 5.71 21.07
CA ILE A 250 -4.63 6.70 21.22
C ILE A 250 -5.74 6.05 22.05
N PRO A 251 -6.25 6.71 23.11
CA PRO A 251 -7.38 6.18 23.85
C PRO A 251 -8.57 5.90 22.93
N GLY A 252 -9.11 4.69 22.98
CA GLY A 252 -10.38 4.37 22.34
C GLY A 252 -11.54 5.09 23.02
N ASN A 253 -12.66 5.22 22.33
CA ASN A 253 -13.91 5.69 22.92
C ASN A 253 -14.78 4.47 23.25
N ASP A 254 -15.07 4.23 24.53
CA ASP A 254 -15.97 3.18 25.03
C ASP A 254 -17.37 3.73 25.39
N PHE A 255 -17.62 4.99 25.03
CA PHE A 255 -18.85 5.72 25.31
C PHE A 255 -19.60 6.07 24.02
N SER A 256 -20.92 6.26 24.15
CA SER A 256 -21.74 6.77 23.05
C SER A 256 -21.47 8.26 22.83
N ALA A 257 -21.41 8.69 21.57
CA ALA A 257 -21.33 10.12 21.25
C ALA A 257 -22.51 10.92 21.84
N PHE A 258 -23.68 10.28 22.00
CA PHE A 258 -24.88 10.89 22.58
C PHE A 258 -24.88 10.94 24.12
N SER A 259 -23.83 10.46 24.78
CA SER A 259 -23.69 10.52 26.23
C SER A 259 -23.15 11.86 26.76
N PHE A 260 -22.79 12.79 25.87
CA PHE A 260 -22.20 14.08 26.22
C PHE A 260 -23.08 15.23 25.75
N GLU A 261 -23.03 16.35 26.49
CA GLU A 261 -23.56 17.63 26.04
C GLU A 261 -22.78 18.15 24.81
N GLU A 262 -23.41 19.00 23.99
CA GLU A 262 -22.84 19.43 22.69
C GLU A 262 -21.44 20.05 22.82
N ASP A 263 -21.20 20.87 23.84
CA ASP A 263 -19.91 21.52 24.06
C ASP A 263 -18.79 20.49 24.32
N GLU A 264 -19.11 19.43 25.06
CA GLU A 264 -18.15 18.37 25.38
C GLU A 264 -17.93 17.45 24.17
N GLN A 265 -18.99 17.15 23.39
CA GLN A 265 -18.83 16.47 22.10
C GLN A 265 -17.88 17.24 21.18
N ARG A 266 -18.09 18.56 21.05
CA ARG A 266 -17.26 19.44 20.23
C ARG A 266 -15.82 19.49 20.72
N ARG A 267 -15.60 19.52 22.04
CA ARG A 267 -14.25 19.45 22.64
C ARG A 267 -13.54 18.15 22.26
N ILE A 268 -14.23 17.02 22.36
CA ILE A 268 -13.68 15.71 21.99
C ILE A 268 -13.37 15.65 20.49
N PHE A 269 -14.28 16.12 19.62
CA PHE A 269 -14.02 16.17 18.18
C PHE A 269 -12.84 17.07 17.82
N GLU A 270 -12.70 18.23 18.46
CA GLU A 270 -11.57 19.13 18.24
C GLU A 270 -10.26 18.49 18.70
N GLU A 271 -10.24 17.79 19.84
CA GLU A 271 -9.07 17.05 20.32
C GLU A 271 -8.61 16.01 19.28
N ARG A 272 -9.54 15.22 18.73
CA ARG A 272 -9.24 14.26 17.65
C ARG A 272 -8.83 14.96 16.35
N TRP A 273 -9.43 16.09 16.02
CA TRP A 273 -9.07 16.90 14.84
C TRP A 273 -7.63 17.44 14.91
N GLN A 274 -7.14 17.75 16.11
CA GLN A 274 -5.76 18.17 16.34
C GLN A 274 -4.78 16.99 16.35
N LEU A 275 -5.19 15.80 16.80
CA LEU A 275 -4.41 14.57 16.67
C LEU A 275 -4.26 14.15 15.20
N GLY A 276 -5.36 14.22 14.43
CA GLY A 276 -5.40 13.94 13.01
C GLY A 276 -5.27 12.46 12.62
N GLY A 277 -5.49 12.18 11.34
CA GLY A 277 -5.55 10.82 10.81
C GLY A 277 -6.87 10.13 11.18
N PHE A 278 -6.76 8.90 11.68
CA PHE A 278 -7.88 8.04 12.05
C PHE A 278 -8.29 8.14 13.54
N SER A 279 -7.76 9.12 14.27
CA SER A 279 -7.96 9.32 15.72
C SER A 279 -9.39 9.65 16.13
#